data_AF-A0A820D3A2-F1
#
_entry.id   AF-A0A820D3A2-F1
#
_cell.length_a   1.000
_cell.length_b   1.000
_cell.length_c   1.000
_cell.angle_alpha   90.00
_cell.angle_beta   90.00
_cell.angle_gamma   90.00
#
_symmetry.space_group_name_H-M   'P 1'
#
loop_
_entity.id
_entity.type
_entity.pdbx_description
1 polymer ?
#
loop_
_entity_poly.entity_id
_entity_poly.type
_entity_poly.pdbx_seq_one_letter_code
_entity_poly.pdbx_strand_id
1 'polypeptide(L)'
;FYFNYNAGCSDEDEWIFNGCMLNEFISPFWINRRLSVEISRDQNFISIKMKSYKKRWYELIAPHEKFNMNSSTLLSIQYIPDEDKYLKFLFEEIEWITDFATIHHLEITQSFFIGILNKIFDILPYLDSLKISSIILPTVTLLDDDELDQFENIAIYNSITKVYLEKMNTFDDVHFLLDLFPRLNYLQIGFQSDIDIQLFFQVIFMKIINKDDYNIRSLAITIPTADDQMVNKIQDLIQIKNLLFNYKITRTNDTIFLQIE
;
A
#
# COMPACT_ATOMS: atom_id res chain seq x y z
N PHE A 1 -3.85 -13.67 30.83
CA PHE A 1 -3.88 -13.76 29.36
C PHE A 1 -3.00 -14.93 28.95
N TYR A 2 -3.55 -15.95 28.28
CA TYR A 2 -2.76 -17.06 27.74
C TYR A 2 -2.33 -16.65 26.33
N PHE A 3 -1.04 -16.39 26.13
CA PHE A 3 -0.44 -16.20 24.81
C PHE A 3 -0.24 -17.58 24.18
N ASN A 4 -0.83 -17.80 23.01
CA ASN A 4 -0.64 -19.03 22.25
C ASN A 4 0.29 -18.71 21.07
N TYR A 5 1.59 -18.91 21.28
CA TYR A 5 2.61 -18.79 20.24
C TYR A 5 2.58 -20.04 19.37
N ASN A 6 1.84 -19.99 18.26
CA ASN A 6 1.87 -21.05 17.25
C ASN A 6 2.82 -20.65 16.12
N ALA A 7 4.09 -21.05 16.24
CA ALA A 7 5.01 -21.11 15.11
C ALA A 7 4.67 -22.35 14.25
N GLY A 8 3.61 -22.25 13.45
CA GLY A 8 3.28 -23.26 12.45
C GLY A 8 4.00 -22.97 11.14
N CYS A 9 5.08 -23.70 10.83
CA CYS A 9 5.49 -23.94 9.45
C CYS A 9 4.64 -25.09 8.94
N SER A 10 3.59 -24.82 8.18
CA SER A 10 2.95 -25.83 7.35
C SER A 10 3.57 -25.76 5.96
N ASP A 11 4.30 -26.81 5.57
CA ASP A 11 4.90 -27.00 4.24
C ASP A 11 3.88 -27.26 3.12
N GLU A 12 2.59 -26.94 3.34
CA GLU A 12 1.49 -27.27 2.44
C GLU A 12 0.79 -25.99 1.98
N ASP A 13 1.40 -25.27 1.03
CA ASP A 13 0.70 -24.41 0.08
C ASP A 13 1.68 -24.08 -1.08
N GLU A 14 2.11 -25.13 -1.79
CA GLU A 14 2.81 -24.97 -3.07
C GLU A 14 1.83 -24.54 -4.16
N TRP A 15 1.56 -23.24 -4.25
CA TRP A 15 1.05 -22.67 -5.49
C TRP A 15 2.21 -22.64 -6.49
N ILE A 16 2.26 -23.66 -7.35
CA ILE A 16 3.14 -23.72 -8.52
C ILE A 16 2.68 -22.63 -9.49
N PHE A 17 3.20 -21.41 -9.31
CA PHE A 17 3.19 -20.41 -10.37
C PHE A 17 4.20 -20.86 -11.43
N ASN A 18 3.71 -21.49 -12.49
CA ASN A 18 4.50 -21.84 -13.66
C ASN A 18 5.05 -20.57 -14.30
N GLY A 19 6.30 -20.26 -13.98
CA GLY A 19 7.10 -19.25 -14.64
C GLY A 19 7.37 -19.64 -16.08
N CYS A 20 7.06 -18.72 -16.99
CA CYS A 20 7.81 -18.38 -18.21
C CYS A 20 6.99 -17.50 -19.18
N MET A 21 5.71 -17.21 -18.91
CA MET A 21 4.92 -16.27 -19.74
C MET A 21 3.96 -15.33 -18.96
N LEU A 22 4.10 -15.20 -17.63
CA LEU A 22 3.24 -14.32 -16.82
C LEU A 22 3.98 -13.04 -16.40
N ASN A 23 3.59 -11.95 -17.07
CA ASN A 23 3.53 -10.55 -16.63
C ASN A 23 4.86 -9.80 -16.41
N GLU A 24 5.18 -8.93 -17.37
CA GLU A 24 6.18 -7.85 -17.23
C GLU A 24 5.85 -6.86 -16.09
N PHE A 25 4.64 -6.92 -15.52
CA PHE A 25 4.22 -6.11 -14.38
C PHE A 25 3.66 -7.00 -13.26
N ILE A 26 4.53 -7.42 -12.36
CA ILE A 26 4.13 -7.88 -11.03
C ILE A 26 4.19 -6.65 -10.11
N SER A 27 3.13 -6.38 -9.35
CA SER A 27 3.12 -5.28 -8.39
C SER A 27 4.34 -5.38 -7.45
N PRO A 28 5.13 -4.30 -7.26
CA PRO A 28 6.33 -4.31 -6.42
C PRO A 28 6.05 -4.76 -4.98
N PHE A 29 4.80 -4.66 -4.52
CA PHE A 29 4.36 -5.07 -3.18
C PHE A 29 4.63 -6.54 -2.85
N TRP A 30 4.62 -7.41 -3.86
CA TRP A 30 4.66 -8.86 -3.68
C TRP A 30 6.04 -9.47 -3.88
N ILE A 31 7.00 -8.73 -4.42
CA ILE A 31 8.21 -9.32 -5.01
C ILE A 31 9.28 -9.69 -3.97
N ASN A 32 9.21 -9.20 -2.72
CA ASN A 32 10.34 -9.33 -1.78
C ASN A 32 10.03 -9.67 -0.31
N ARG A 33 8.91 -10.31 0.02
CA ARG A 33 8.59 -10.59 1.44
C ARG A 33 9.45 -11.74 2.00
N ARG A 34 10.30 -11.44 2.99
CA ARG A 34 11.08 -12.46 3.73
C ARG A 34 10.43 -12.85 5.06
N LEU A 35 9.72 -11.92 5.69
CA LEU A 35 8.98 -12.11 6.93
C LEU A 35 7.64 -11.36 6.84
N SER A 36 6.56 -12.00 7.26
CA SER A 36 5.22 -11.43 7.37
C SER A 36 4.72 -11.62 8.78
N VAL A 37 4.41 -10.52 9.46
CA VAL A 37 3.76 -10.53 10.77
C VAL A 37 2.32 -10.09 10.58
N GLU A 38 1.37 -10.88 11.03
CA GLU A 38 -0.07 -10.65 10.88
C GLU A 38 -0.68 -10.48 12.27
N ILE A 39 -1.23 -9.30 12.56
CA ILE A 39 -1.99 -9.02 13.77
C ILE A 39 -3.48 -9.13 13.41
N SER A 40 -4.18 -10.03 14.08
CA SER A 40 -5.61 -10.28 13.90
C SER A 40 -6.34 -10.28 15.23
N ARG A 41 -7.65 -10.02 15.25
CA ARG A 41 -8.47 -10.11 16.47
C ARG A 41 -9.60 -11.10 16.28
N ASP A 42 -9.77 -12.02 17.22
CA ASP A 42 -10.92 -12.90 17.31
C ASP A 42 -11.64 -12.64 18.64
N GLN A 43 -12.85 -12.04 18.56
CA GLN A 43 -13.83 -11.68 19.60
C GLN A 43 -13.27 -11.08 20.92
N ASN A 44 -12.37 -11.77 21.61
CA ASN A 44 -11.72 -11.37 22.87
C ASN A 44 -10.17 -11.42 22.87
N PHE A 45 -9.52 -11.84 21.78
CA PHE A 45 -8.07 -12.05 21.73
C PHE A 45 -7.43 -11.35 20.53
N ILE A 46 -6.26 -10.75 20.76
CA ILE A 46 -5.33 -10.36 19.69
C ILE A 46 -4.44 -11.57 19.41
N SER A 47 -4.33 -11.95 18.14
CA SER A 47 -3.52 -13.05 17.64
C SER A 47 -2.46 -12.49 16.70
N ILE A 48 -1.20 -12.74 17.04
CA ILE A 48 -0.05 -12.37 16.22
C ILE A 48 0.49 -13.64 15.58
N LYS A 49 0.41 -13.71 14.25
CA LYS A 49 0.95 -14.81 13.45
C LYS A 49 2.20 -14.31 12.73
N MET A 50 3.34 -14.90 13.05
CA MET A 50 4.58 -14.66 12.32
C MET A 50 4.78 -15.76 11.28
N LYS A 51 4.77 -15.38 10.00
CA LYS A 51 5.05 -16.26 8.86
C LYS A 51 6.42 -15.88 8.30
N SER A 52 7.39 -16.78 8.42
CA SER A 52 8.70 -16.63 7.75
C SER A 52 8.62 -17.28 6.37
N TYR A 53 8.92 -16.51 5.32
CA TYR A 53 9.00 -17.04 3.96
C TYR A 53 10.43 -17.46 3.67
N LYS A 54 10.71 -18.77 3.84
CA LYS A 54 11.98 -19.41 3.49
C LYS A 54 12.03 -19.66 1.96
N LYS A 55 12.13 -18.56 1.22
CA LYS A 55 12.09 -18.38 -0.26
C LYS A 55 12.56 -19.57 -1.13
N ARG A 56 11.75 -19.95 -2.14
CA ARG A 56 12.14 -20.69 -3.38
C ARG A 56 13.18 -19.95 -4.27
N TRP A 57 13.55 -18.70 -3.94
CA TRP A 57 14.59 -17.95 -4.66
C TRP A 57 16.01 -18.17 -4.12
N TYR A 58 16.18 -18.66 -2.88
CA TYR A 58 17.51 -18.96 -2.33
C TYR A 58 18.14 -20.21 -2.97
N GLU A 59 17.35 -21.03 -3.65
CA GLU A 59 17.88 -22.16 -4.42
C GLU A 59 18.51 -21.71 -5.76
N LEU A 60 18.21 -20.50 -6.25
CA LEU A 60 18.74 -19.98 -7.51
C LEU A 60 19.94 -19.05 -7.34
N ILE A 61 20.13 -18.43 -6.17
CA ILE A 61 21.26 -17.53 -5.92
C ILE A 61 21.85 -17.80 -4.53
N ALA A 62 22.98 -18.52 -4.54
CA ALA A 62 24.00 -18.65 -3.50
C ALA A 62 23.56 -19.25 -2.12
N PRO A 63 23.90 -20.53 -1.83
CA PRO A 63 23.61 -21.21 -0.56
C PRO A 63 24.41 -20.68 0.67
N HIS A 64 24.97 -19.47 0.62
CA HIS A 64 25.89 -18.94 1.65
C HIS A 64 25.54 -17.55 2.20
N GLU A 65 24.46 -16.90 1.75
CA GLU A 65 24.00 -15.66 2.40
C GLU A 65 23.23 -15.98 3.69
N LYS A 66 23.75 -15.49 4.83
CA LYS A 66 23.05 -15.54 6.12
C LYS A 66 21.71 -14.76 6.00
N PHE A 67 20.66 -15.34 6.57
CA PHE A 67 19.32 -14.72 6.64
C PHE A 67 19.42 -13.31 7.24
N ASN A 68 19.22 -12.28 6.41
CA ASN A 68 19.23 -10.89 6.84
C ASN A 68 17.79 -10.43 7.07
N MET A 69 17.38 -10.32 8.34
CA MET A 69 16.05 -9.82 8.74
C MET A 69 15.79 -8.36 8.33
N ASN A 70 16.84 -7.61 7.95
CA ASN A 70 16.72 -6.21 7.55
C ASN A 70 16.32 -6.03 6.08
N SER A 71 15.76 -7.05 5.43
CA SER A 71 15.37 -6.94 4.02
C SER A 71 13.89 -7.26 3.85
N SER A 72 13.09 -6.20 3.69
CA SER A 72 11.68 -6.24 3.23
C SER A 72 10.75 -7.08 4.12
N THR A 73 10.49 -6.58 5.34
CA THR A 73 9.52 -7.14 6.29
C THR A 73 8.16 -6.49 6.14
N LEU A 74 7.11 -7.30 6.11
CA LEU A 74 5.72 -6.88 6.10
C LEU A 74 5.10 -7.00 7.49
N LEU A 75 4.40 -5.96 7.92
CA LEU A 75 3.41 -6.00 8.96
C LEU A 75 2.01 -5.89 8.35
N SER A 76 1.15 -6.85 8.64
CA SER A 76 -0.26 -6.85 8.26
C SER A 76 -1.14 -6.70 9.49
N ILE A 77 -1.98 -5.68 9.52
CA ILE A 77 -2.95 -5.40 10.55
C ILE A 77 -4.33 -5.70 9.97
N GLN A 78 -4.95 -6.78 10.45
CA GLN A 78 -6.25 -7.23 9.93
C GLN A 78 -7.42 -6.47 10.55
N TYR A 79 -7.22 -5.92 11.75
CA TYR A 79 -8.24 -5.23 12.50
C TYR A 79 -7.63 -4.10 13.33
N ILE A 80 -8.23 -2.92 13.25
CA ILE A 80 -7.90 -1.76 14.06
C ILE A 80 -9.04 -1.54 15.05
N PRO A 81 -8.80 -1.64 16.37
CA PRO A 81 -9.82 -1.45 17.37
C PRO A 81 -10.35 -0.01 17.43
N ASP A 82 -11.65 0.15 17.69
CA ASP A 82 -12.26 1.48 17.83
C ASP A 82 -12.09 2.09 19.24
N GLU A 83 -11.86 1.28 20.27
CA GLU A 83 -11.70 1.78 21.65
C GLU A 83 -10.23 2.09 21.97
N ASP A 84 -9.97 3.25 22.57
CA ASP A 84 -8.63 3.74 22.95
C ASP A 84 -7.80 2.72 23.72
N LYS A 85 -8.41 1.99 24.66
CA LYS A 85 -7.71 0.99 25.46
C LYS A 85 -7.13 -0.15 24.59
N TYR A 86 -7.84 -0.52 23.53
CA TYR A 86 -7.41 -1.56 22.60
C TYR A 86 -6.46 -1.03 21.53
N LEU A 87 -6.59 0.24 21.14
CA LEU A 87 -5.60 0.92 20.31
C LEU A 87 -4.23 0.96 21.01
N LYS A 88 -4.21 1.25 22.32
CA LYS A 88 -2.96 1.22 23.09
C LYS A 88 -2.27 -0.14 23.01
N PHE A 89 -3.02 -1.22 23.19
CA PHE A 89 -2.48 -2.58 23.05
C PHE A 89 -1.97 -2.85 21.63
N LEU A 90 -2.68 -2.41 20.59
CA LEU A 90 -2.19 -2.55 19.20
C LEU A 90 -0.83 -1.86 19.04
N PHE A 91 -0.67 -0.63 19.53
CA PHE A 91 0.59 0.10 19.43
C PHE A 91 1.72 -0.55 20.23
N GLU A 92 1.46 -1.02 21.45
CA GLU A 92 2.43 -1.76 22.26
C GLU A 92 2.92 -3.03 21.53
N GLU A 93 2.04 -3.74 20.83
CA GLU A 93 2.42 -4.92 20.03
C GLU A 93 3.22 -4.56 18.78
N ILE A 94 2.89 -3.45 18.11
CA ILE A 94 3.68 -2.97 16.96
C ILE A 94 5.08 -2.56 17.42
N GLU A 95 5.19 -1.81 18.53
CA GLU A 95 6.46 -1.44 19.14
C GLU A 95 7.29 -2.68 19.49
N TRP A 96 6.66 -3.66 20.15
CA TRP A 96 7.33 -4.93 20.45
C TRP A 96 7.85 -5.62 19.19
N ILE A 97 7.08 -5.66 18.09
CA ILE A 97 7.55 -6.23 16.81
C ILE A 97 8.77 -5.46 16.28
N THR A 98 8.79 -4.12 16.40
CA THR A 98 9.90 -3.30 15.92
C THR A 98 11.21 -3.51 16.68
N ASP A 99 11.16 -3.98 17.93
CA ASP A 99 12.35 -4.37 18.69
C ASP A 99 13.10 -5.54 18.03
N PHE A 100 12.42 -6.36 17.24
CA PHE A 100 12.99 -7.56 16.60
C PHE A 100 13.19 -7.42 15.09
N ALA A 101 12.40 -6.58 14.41
CA ALA A 101 12.44 -6.47 12.96
C ALA A 101 12.13 -5.06 12.45
N THR A 102 12.93 -4.60 11.48
CA THR A 102 12.63 -3.38 10.73
C THR A 102 11.47 -3.63 9.77
N ILE A 103 10.34 -2.96 9.98
CA ILE A 103 9.16 -3.05 9.11
C ILE A 103 9.31 -2.07 7.94
N HIS A 104 9.18 -2.59 6.72
CA HIS A 104 9.31 -1.82 5.48
C HIS A 104 7.96 -1.70 4.74
N HIS A 105 7.07 -2.65 4.98
CA HIS A 105 5.78 -2.73 4.31
C HIS A 105 4.68 -2.84 5.36
N LEU A 106 3.66 -2.01 5.24
CA LEU A 106 2.48 -2.03 6.08
C LEU A 106 1.25 -2.39 5.23
N GLU A 107 0.43 -3.31 5.72
CA GLU A 107 -0.85 -3.68 5.11
C GLU A 107 -1.96 -3.58 6.15
N ILE A 108 -2.94 -2.72 5.93
CA ILE A 108 -4.13 -2.58 6.77
C ILE A 108 -5.35 -3.00 5.96
N THR A 109 -5.97 -4.13 6.31
CA THR A 109 -7.07 -4.70 5.51
C THR A 109 -8.44 -4.15 5.88
N GLN A 110 -8.57 -3.54 7.05
CA GLN A 110 -9.79 -2.84 7.47
C GLN A 110 -9.75 -1.38 7.01
N SER A 111 -10.92 -0.80 6.74
CA SER A 111 -11.08 0.66 6.67
C SER A 111 -10.77 1.29 8.03
N PHE A 112 -10.08 2.42 8.06
CA PHE A 112 -9.72 3.07 9.32
C PHE A 112 -9.71 4.59 9.19
N PHE A 113 -9.75 5.25 10.36
CA PHE A 113 -9.63 6.71 10.46
C PHE A 113 -8.17 7.14 10.39
N ILE A 114 -7.89 8.15 9.58
CA ILE A 114 -6.52 8.53 9.22
C ILE A 114 -5.63 8.91 10.41
N GLY A 115 -6.17 9.48 11.49
CA GLY A 115 -5.39 9.81 12.69
C GLY A 115 -4.69 8.62 13.34
N ILE A 116 -5.13 7.39 13.04
CA ILE A 116 -4.47 6.16 13.49
C ILE A 116 -3.16 5.93 12.73
N LEU A 117 -3.05 6.33 11.45
CA LEU A 117 -1.81 6.18 10.69
C LEU A 117 -0.68 7.03 11.26
N ASN A 118 -0.97 8.22 11.79
CA ASN A 118 0.04 9.10 12.37
C ASN A 118 0.83 8.35 13.46
N LYS A 119 0.11 7.74 14.40
CA LYS A 119 0.70 6.94 15.48
C LYS A 119 1.46 5.72 14.97
N ILE A 120 0.96 5.07 13.91
CA ILE A 120 1.66 3.93 13.31
C ILE A 120 2.98 4.37 12.67
N PHE A 121 3.00 5.53 12.01
CA PHE A 121 4.21 6.06 11.36
C PHE A 121 5.28 6.48 12.36
N ASP A 122 4.89 6.99 13.53
CA ASP A 122 5.82 7.28 14.61
C ASP A 122 6.57 6.02 15.08
N ILE A 123 5.88 4.88 15.10
CA ILE A 123 6.45 3.58 15.51
C ILE A 123 7.22 2.91 14.37
N LEU A 124 6.83 3.15 13.11
CA LEU A 124 7.38 2.49 11.92
C LEU A 124 8.13 3.47 11.00
N PRO A 125 9.31 3.99 11.41
CA PRO A 125 9.99 5.06 10.68
C PRO A 125 10.58 4.65 9.32
N TYR A 126 10.69 3.35 9.04
CA TYR A 126 11.34 2.79 7.84
C TYR A 126 10.34 2.29 6.78
N LEU A 127 9.07 2.66 6.87
CA LEU A 127 8.06 2.26 5.89
C LEU A 127 8.36 2.82 4.49
N ASP A 128 8.53 1.92 3.53
CA ASP A 128 8.64 2.22 2.10
C ASP A 128 7.30 2.05 1.38
N SER A 129 6.44 1.14 1.86
CA SER A 129 5.15 0.92 1.22
C SER A 129 4.00 0.76 2.18
N LEU A 130 2.85 1.29 1.77
CA LEU A 130 1.59 1.19 2.48
C LEU A 130 0.52 0.56 1.58
N LYS A 131 -0.12 -0.49 2.05
CA LYS A 131 -1.36 -1.01 1.47
C LYS A 131 -2.49 -0.85 2.45
N ILE A 132 -3.60 -0.30 1.97
CA ILE A 132 -4.78 -0.01 2.76
C ILE A 132 -6.02 -0.41 1.98
N SER A 133 -7.00 -0.96 2.68
CA SER A 133 -8.27 -1.35 2.07
C SER A 133 -9.06 -0.11 1.63
N SER A 134 -9.34 0.80 2.56
CA SER A 134 -9.89 2.13 2.26
C SER A 134 -9.57 3.12 3.38
N ILE A 135 -9.74 4.42 3.12
CA ILE A 135 -9.55 5.50 4.10
C ILE A 135 -10.90 6.10 4.47
N ILE A 136 -11.05 6.47 5.75
CA ILE A 136 -12.11 7.35 6.22
C ILE A 136 -11.47 8.70 6.53
N LEU A 137 -11.65 9.66 5.62
CA LEU A 137 -11.16 11.02 5.82
C LEU A 137 -12.04 11.77 6.82
N PRO A 138 -11.46 12.61 7.69
CA PRO A 138 -12.21 13.55 8.48
C PRO A 138 -12.92 14.52 7.54
N THR A 139 -14.15 14.88 7.87
CA THR A 139 -14.89 15.93 7.14
C THR A 139 -14.06 17.21 7.20
N VAL A 140 -13.69 17.78 6.05
CA VAL A 140 -12.75 18.93 5.89
C VAL A 140 -13.02 20.11 6.84
N THR A 141 -14.24 20.24 7.34
CA THR A 141 -14.65 21.24 8.34
C THR A 141 -14.24 20.94 9.79
N LEU A 142 -13.53 19.84 10.07
CA LEU A 142 -13.30 19.33 11.43
C LEU A 142 -11.83 19.12 11.80
N LEU A 143 -10.88 19.27 10.87
CA LEU A 143 -9.46 19.22 11.24
C LEU A 143 -9.10 20.50 11.98
N ASP A 144 -8.58 20.37 13.19
CA ASP A 144 -7.97 21.50 13.91
C ASP A 144 -6.54 21.76 13.41
N ASP A 145 -5.97 22.90 13.81
CA ASP A 145 -4.63 23.32 13.39
C ASP A 145 -3.56 22.29 13.82
N ASP A 146 -3.76 21.62 14.98
CA ASP A 146 -2.84 20.61 15.50
C ASP A 146 -2.83 19.34 14.63
N GLU A 147 -3.99 18.91 14.12
CA GLU A 147 -4.09 17.79 13.17
C GLU A 147 -3.46 18.12 11.82
N LEU A 148 -3.63 19.35 11.32
CA LEU A 148 -3.00 19.80 10.09
C LEU A 148 -1.47 19.78 10.21
N ASP A 149 -0.92 20.34 11.29
CA ASP A 149 0.52 20.34 11.57
C ASP A 149 1.09 18.91 11.63
N GLN A 150 0.33 17.95 12.18
CA GLN A 150 0.75 16.55 12.19
C GLN A 150 0.85 15.96 10.79
N PHE A 151 -0.14 16.20 9.91
CA PHE A 151 -0.10 15.70 8.54
C PHE A 151 1.04 16.32 7.73
N GLU A 152 1.31 17.61 7.91
CA GLU A 152 2.44 18.27 7.27
C GLU A 152 3.78 17.67 7.72
N ASN A 153 3.94 17.44 9.03
CA ASN A 153 5.13 16.79 9.56
C ASN A 153 5.31 15.38 8.97
N ILE A 154 4.24 14.59 8.90
CA ILE A 154 4.29 13.26 8.29
C ILE A 154 4.70 13.37 6.83
N ALA A 155 4.10 14.28 6.07
CA ALA A 155 4.42 14.47 4.65
C ALA A 155 5.92 14.78 4.43
N ILE A 156 6.53 15.55 5.32
CA ILE A 156 7.95 15.91 5.25
C ILE A 156 8.86 14.73 5.56
N TYR A 157 8.56 13.97 6.63
CA TYR A 157 9.49 12.98 7.18
C TYR A 157 9.29 11.56 6.65
N ASN A 158 8.13 11.23 6.10
CA ASN A 158 7.89 9.86 5.63
C ASN A 158 8.79 9.49 4.43
N SER A 159 9.08 8.20 4.32
CA SER A 159 9.87 7.61 3.24
C SER A 159 9.04 6.70 2.33
N ILE A 160 7.72 6.80 2.43
CA ILE A 160 6.80 5.94 1.66
C ILE A 160 6.88 6.32 0.20
N THR A 161 7.28 5.35 -0.63
CA THR A 161 7.37 5.52 -2.08
C THR A 161 6.27 4.77 -2.82
N LYS A 162 5.58 3.82 -2.15
CA LYS A 162 4.54 3.00 -2.79
C LYS A 162 3.27 2.94 -1.96
N VAL A 163 2.14 3.27 -2.58
CA VAL A 163 0.82 3.20 -1.93
C VAL A 163 -0.13 2.33 -2.75
N TYR A 164 -0.90 1.50 -2.06
CA TYR A 164 -1.92 0.63 -2.62
C TYR A 164 -3.24 0.91 -1.88
N LEU A 165 -4.18 1.55 -2.55
CA LEU A 165 -5.54 1.77 -2.05
C LEU A 165 -6.46 0.75 -2.72
N GLU A 166 -6.90 -0.28 -2.00
CA GLU A 166 -7.72 -1.34 -2.61
C GLU A 166 -9.10 -0.83 -3.07
N LYS A 167 -9.68 0.11 -2.34
CA LYS A 167 -11.00 0.67 -2.60
C LYS A 167 -10.97 2.18 -2.39
N MET A 168 -11.03 2.90 -3.49
CA MET A 168 -11.29 4.34 -3.49
C MET A 168 -12.78 4.60 -3.27
N ASN A 169 -13.11 5.40 -2.26
CA ASN A 169 -14.47 5.86 -1.99
C ASN A 169 -14.74 7.19 -2.69
N THR A 170 -13.75 8.10 -2.68
CA THR A 170 -13.86 9.44 -3.26
C THR A 170 -12.55 9.84 -3.96
N PHE A 171 -12.60 10.89 -4.79
CA PHE A 171 -11.37 11.50 -5.34
C PHE A 171 -10.50 12.15 -4.26
N ASP A 172 -11.12 12.60 -3.17
CA ASP A 172 -10.43 13.22 -2.05
C ASP A 172 -9.49 12.23 -1.38
N ASP A 173 -9.82 10.94 -1.34
CA ASP A 173 -8.94 9.88 -0.81
C ASP A 173 -7.58 9.89 -1.52
N VAL A 174 -7.59 9.99 -2.85
CA VAL A 174 -6.38 9.98 -3.66
C VAL A 174 -5.65 11.31 -3.55
N HIS A 175 -6.39 12.42 -3.56
CA HIS A 175 -5.79 13.74 -3.35
C HIS A 175 -5.05 13.83 -2.03
N PHE A 176 -5.68 13.36 -0.97
CA PHE A 176 -5.11 13.29 0.35
C PHE A 176 -3.85 12.41 0.37
N LEU A 177 -3.89 11.22 -0.23
CA LEU A 177 -2.73 10.34 -0.32
C LEU A 177 -1.54 10.96 -1.06
N LEU A 178 -1.81 11.69 -2.15
CA LEU A 178 -0.75 12.41 -2.86
C LEU A 178 -0.15 13.51 -1.99
N ASP A 179 -0.97 14.28 -1.28
CA ASP A 179 -0.49 15.34 -0.39
C ASP A 179 0.30 14.77 0.80
N LEU A 180 -0.13 13.63 1.35
CA LEU A 180 0.54 12.97 2.48
C LEU A 180 1.85 12.28 2.08
N PHE A 181 1.98 11.81 0.83
CA PHE A 181 3.16 11.07 0.36
C PHE A 181 3.82 11.78 -0.82
N PRO A 182 4.52 12.90 -0.61
CA PRO A 182 5.13 13.66 -1.72
C PRO A 182 6.21 12.88 -2.49
N ARG A 183 6.85 11.89 -1.85
CA ARG A 183 7.88 11.01 -2.47
C ARG A 183 7.31 9.79 -3.19
N LEU A 184 5.99 9.72 -3.34
CA LEU A 184 5.30 8.60 -3.97
C LEU A 184 5.77 8.42 -5.43
N ASN A 185 6.33 7.24 -5.72
CA ASN A 185 6.72 6.84 -7.07
C ASN A 185 5.76 5.84 -7.71
N TYR A 186 5.00 5.12 -6.88
CA TYR A 186 4.05 4.10 -7.31
C TYR A 186 2.74 4.26 -6.56
N LEU A 187 1.64 4.39 -7.29
CA LEU A 187 0.30 4.44 -6.74
C LEU A 187 -0.57 3.38 -7.41
N GLN A 188 -1.16 2.49 -6.62
CA GLN A 188 -2.19 1.57 -7.10
C GLN A 188 -3.54 1.88 -6.45
N ILE A 189 -4.59 1.96 -7.26
CA ILE A 189 -5.93 2.31 -6.82
C ILE A 189 -6.94 1.31 -7.40
N GLY A 190 -7.78 0.74 -6.53
CA GLY A 190 -8.94 -0.02 -6.95
C GLY A 190 -10.20 0.84 -7.03
N PHE A 191 -10.87 0.77 -8.18
CA PHE A 191 -12.09 1.50 -8.47
C PHE A 191 -13.32 0.71 -8.06
N GLN A 192 -14.29 1.44 -7.50
CA GLN A 192 -15.67 0.98 -7.38
C GLN A 192 -16.47 1.43 -8.60
N SER A 193 -17.56 0.72 -8.93
CA SER A 193 -18.31 0.82 -10.20
C SER A 193 -18.89 2.20 -10.52
N ASP A 194 -19.01 3.08 -9.53
CA ASP A 194 -19.84 4.28 -9.62
C ASP A 194 -19.02 5.55 -9.89
N ILE A 195 -17.70 5.42 -10.06
CA ILE A 195 -16.77 6.54 -10.20
C ILE A 195 -16.48 6.81 -11.67
N ASP A 196 -16.59 8.07 -12.11
CA ASP A 196 -16.22 8.49 -13.46
C ASP A 196 -14.69 8.43 -13.65
N ILE A 197 -14.25 7.36 -14.31
CA ILE A 197 -12.84 7.08 -14.61
C ILE A 197 -12.21 8.17 -15.48
N GLN A 198 -12.95 8.75 -16.43
CA GLN A 198 -12.39 9.80 -17.30
C GLN A 198 -12.13 11.07 -16.50
N LEU A 199 -13.10 11.47 -15.66
CA LEU A 199 -12.93 12.62 -14.77
C LEU A 199 -11.77 12.38 -13.79
N PHE A 200 -11.67 11.17 -13.24
CA PHE A 200 -10.56 10.80 -12.37
C PHE A 200 -9.20 10.99 -13.04
N PHE A 201 -8.99 10.43 -14.23
CA PHE A 201 -7.71 10.55 -14.92
C PHE A 201 -7.35 12.01 -15.19
N GLN A 202 -8.33 12.83 -15.59
CA GLN A 202 -8.10 14.27 -15.77
C GLN A 202 -7.63 14.93 -14.49
N VAL A 203 -8.34 14.67 -13.39
CA VAL A 203 -8.05 15.26 -12.08
C VAL A 203 -6.67 14.84 -11.56
N ILE A 204 -6.35 13.55 -11.65
CA ILE A 204 -5.07 13.01 -11.21
C ILE A 204 -3.92 13.51 -12.07
N PHE A 205 -4.04 13.47 -13.40
CA PHE A 205 -2.98 13.98 -14.26
C PHE A 205 -2.75 15.47 -14.08
N MET A 206 -3.81 16.28 -13.99
CA MET A 206 -3.67 17.71 -13.68
C MET A 206 -2.95 17.92 -12.35
N LYS A 207 -3.24 17.12 -11.31
CA LYS A 207 -2.56 17.24 -10.01
C LYS A 207 -1.08 16.81 -10.08
N ILE A 208 -0.76 15.76 -10.83
CA ILE A 208 0.62 15.30 -11.07
C ILE A 208 1.43 16.35 -11.84
N ILE A 209 0.84 16.95 -12.89
CA ILE A 209 1.53 17.95 -13.74
C ILE A 209 1.75 19.27 -12.99
N ASN A 210 0.76 19.71 -12.20
CA ASN A 210 0.78 21.04 -11.61
C ASN A 210 1.63 21.16 -10.32
N LYS A 211 2.09 20.04 -9.74
CA LYS A 211 2.96 20.06 -8.57
C LYS A 211 4.31 19.47 -8.94
N ASP A 212 5.32 20.34 -9.02
CA ASP A 212 6.71 20.01 -9.36
C ASP A 212 7.33 18.95 -8.44
N ASP A 213 6.77 18.76 -7.23
CA ASP A 213 7.30 17.84 -6.23
C ASP A 213 6.80 16.39 -6.36
N TYR A 214 5.77 16.12 -7.16
CA TYR A 214 5.27 14.75 -7.32
C TYR A 214 6.17 13.93 -8.24
N ASN A 215 6.67 12.83 -7.69
CA ASN A 215 7.57 11.92 -8.39
C ASN A 215 6.89 10.63 -8.83
N ILE A 216 5.60 10.68 -9.18
CA ILE A 216 4.86 9.48 -9.60
C ILE A 216 5.41 9.01 -10.94
N ARG A 217 6.04 7.84 -10.93
CA ARG A 217 6.55 7.15 -12.13
C ARG A 217 5.60 6.07 -12.62
N SER A 218 4.73 5.58 -11.76
CA SER A 218 3.85 4.47 -12.07
C SER A 218 2.51 4.60 -11.37
N LEU A 219 1.44 4.46 -12.15
CA LEU A 219 0.07 4.46 -11.70
C LEU A 219 -0.60 3.16 -12.17
N ALA A 220 -1.15 2.40 -11.24
CA ALA A 220 -1.88 1.17 -11.51
C ALA A 220 -3.33 1.34 -11.07
N ILE A 221 -4.27 1.08 -11.96
CA ILE A 221 -5.68 1.31 -11.69
C ILE A 221 -6.44 0.03 -11.98
N THR A 222 -6.98 -0.57 -10.92
CA THR A 222 -7.79 -1.78 -11.01
C THR A 222 -9.26 -1.40 -11.17
N ILE A 223 -9.82 -1.69 -12.35
CA ILE A 223 -11.22 -1.46 -12.71
C ILE A 223 -11.80 -2.80 -13.16
N PRO A 224 -12.78 -3.38 -12.46
CA PRO A 224 -13.33 -4.71 -12.78
C PRO A 224 -13.87 -4.86 -14.20
N THR A 225 -14.18 -3.76 -14.88
CA THR A 225 -14.70 -3.71 -16.25
C THR A 225 -13.69 -3.18 -17.25
N ALA A 226 -12.40 -3.08 -16.90
CA ALA A 226 -11.37 -2.58 -17.80
C ALA A 226 -11.21 -3.48 -19.03
N ASP A 227 -11.35 -2.87 -20.20
CA ASP A 227 -11.12 -3.48 -21.49
C ASP A 227 -10.13 -2.64 -22.32
N ASP A 228 -9.79 -3.13 -23.51
CA ASP A 228 -8.86 -2.43 -24.40
C ASP A 228 -9.46 -1.13 -24.96
N GLN A 229 -10.79 -1.02 -25.02
CA GLN A 229 -11.45 0.23 -25.43
C GLN A 229 -11.23 1.34 -24.41
N MET A 230 -11.27 1.01 -23.13
CA MET A 230 -10.98 1.94 -22.04
C MET A 230 -9.53 2.42 -22.09
N VAL A 231 -8.58 1.51 -22.35
CA VAL A 231 -7.16 1.87 -22.56
C VAL A 231 -7.01 2.88 -23.68
N ASN A 232 -7.62 2.63 -24.84
CA ASN A 232 -7.58 3.55 -25.98
C ASN A 232 -8.18 4.93 -25.63
N LYS A 233 -9.31 4.96 -24.92
CA LYS A 233 -9.92 6.21 -24.45
C LYS A 233 -9.01 7.01 -23.51
N ILE A 234 -8.26 6.34 -22.64
CA ILE A 234 -7.30 6.99 -21.75
C ILE A 234 -6.11 7.53 -22.55
N GLN A 235 -5.60 6.77 -23.51
CA GLN A 235 -4.55 7.24 -24.43
C GLN A 235 -5.01 8.48 -25.21
N ASP A 236 -6.20 8.44 -25.81
CA ASP A 236 -6.79 9.56 -26.52
C ASP A 236 -6.92 10.78 -25.61
N LEU A 237 -7.40 10.59 -24.38
CA LEU A 237 -7.52 11.66 -23.39
C LEU A 237 -6.17 12.32 -23.08
N ILE A 238 -5.13 11.52 -22.83
CA ILE A 238 -3.78 12.02 -22.53
C ILE A 238 -3.22 12.79 -23.73
N GLN A 239 -3.41 12.28 -24.95
CA GLN A 239 -2.92 12.92 -26.18
C GLN A 239 -3.66 14.22 -26.49
N ILE A 240 -5.01 14.20 -26.50
CA ILE A 240 -5.84 15.37 -26.83
C ILE A 240 -5.59 16.51 -25.84
N LYS A 241 -5.44 16.19 -24.55
CA LYS A 241 -5.21 17.18 -23.50
C LYS A 241 -3.74 17.46 -23.21
N ASN A 242 -2.81 16.81 -23.91
CA ASN A 242 -1.36 16.89 -23.68
C ASN A 242 -0.98 16.72 -22.19
N LEU A 243 -1.56 15.71 -21.53
CA LEU A 243 -1.41 15.54 -20.08
C LEU A 243 -0.05 14.94 -19.70
N LEU A 244 0.51 14.05 -20.51
CA LEU A 244 1.78 13.39 -20.21
C LEU A 244 2.62 13.26 -21.47
N PHE A 245 3.94 13.35 -21.28
CA PHE A 245 4.94 13.05 -22.30
C PHE A 245 5.70 11.80 -21.88
N ASN A 246 6.18 11.01 -22.86
CA ASN A 246 6.95 9.78 -22.64
C ASN A 246 6.30 8.82 -21.63
N TYR A 247 5.18 8.21 -22.04
CA TYR A 247 4.45 7.29 -21.19
C TYR A 247 4.15 5.98 -21.91
N LYS A 248 3.98 4.92 -21.13
CA LYS A 248 3.55 3.60 -21.59
C LYS A 248 2.28 3.20 -20.84
N ILE A 249 1.23 2.84 -21.59
CA ILE A 249 0.01 2.25 -21.02
C ILE A 249 -0.06 0.79 -21.43
N THR A 250 -0.28 -0.08 -20.44
CA THR A 250 -0.55 -1.49 -20.65
C THR A 250 -1.74 -1.92 -19.80
N ARG A 251 -2.41 -3.00 -20.20
CA ARG A 251 -3.47 -3.62 -19.41
C ARG A 251 -3.09 -5.06 -19.12
N THR A 252 -3.25 -5.46 -17.87
CA THR A 252 -3.17 -6.87 -17.45
C THR A 252 -4.42 -7.19 -16.65
N ASN A 253 -5.26 -8.09 -17.19
CA ASN A 253 -6.58 -8.39 -16.63
C ASN A 253 -7.41 -7.09 -16.43
N ASP A 254 -7.86 -6.87 -15.21
CA ASP A 254 -8.69 -5.74 -14.80
C ASP A 254 -7.86 -4.53 -14.35
N THR A 255 -6.54 -4.54 -14.56
CA THR A 255 -5.65 -3.46 -14.13
C THR A 255 -4.99 -2.78 -15.32
N ILE A 256 -5.14 -1.45 -15.37
CA ILE A 256 -4.47 -0.57 -16.32
C ILE A 256 -3.22 -0.01 -15.63
N PHE A 257 -2.07 -0.22 -16.24
CA PHE A 257 -0.79 0.29 -15.78
C PHE A 257 -0.37 1.44 -16.69
N LEU A 258 -0.04 2.56 -16.07
CA LEU A 258 0.58 3.72 -16.70
C LEU A 258 1.96 3.92 -16.09
N GLN A 259 2.97 3.95 -16.94
CA GLN A 259 4.35 4.27 -16.57
C GLN A 259 4.77 5.58 -17.24
N ILE A 260 5.39 6.47 -16.49
CA ILE A 260 5.96 7.74 -16.95
C ILE A 260 7.48 7.55 -16.98
N GLU A 261 8.11 7.81 -18.13
CA GLU A 261 9.54 7.58 -18.42
C GLU A 261 10.40 8.83 -18.21
#